data_AF-A0A930H529-F1
#
_entry.id   AF-A0A930H529-F1
#
_cell.length_a   1.000
_cell.length_b   1.000
_cell.length_c   1.000
_cell.angle_alpha   90.00
_cell.angle_beta   90.00
_cell.angle_gamma   90.00
#
_symmetry.space_group_name_H-M   'P 1'
#
loop_
_entity.id
_entity.type
_entity.pdbx_description
1 polymer ?
#
loop_
_entity_poly.entity_id
_entity_poly.type
_entity_poly.pdbx_seq_one_letter_code
_entity_poly.pdbx_strand_id
1 'polypeptide(L)'
;MLIEFRFKNYRSFRDETVLSMEASGINSLKKSLIPLSSKVKLLPSCAIYGKNGGGKSNVIRAFWLAVQFIRNAQRTQHDRAIIPVRPFSLNDYSKNDPTEFEFVYSSNGIRYWYGFTATREKIFSEYLYHAPKGQKALIFDRKEQNFSFTED
;
A
#
# COMPACT_ATOMS: atom_id res chain seq x y z
N MET A 1 9.98 7.55 4.19
CA MET A 1 8.99 7.65 5.29
C MET A 1 7.61 7.29 4.77
N LEU A 2 6.93 6.36 5.44
CA LEU A 2 5.54 6.00 5.12
C LEU A 2 4.62 7.18 5.46
N ILE A 3 3.75 7.55 4.53
CA ILE A 3 2.69 8.54 4.73
C ILE A 3 1.37 7.80 4.91
N GLU A 4 1.11 6.84 4.03
CA GLU A 4 -0.13 6.10 4.03
C GLU A 4 0.07 4.69 3.46
N PHE A 5 -0.66 3.73 4.02
CA PHE A 5 -0.81 2.39 3.45
C PHE A 5 -2.29 2.10 3.26
N ARG A 6 -2.68 1.76 2.02
CA ARG A 6 -4.04 1.33 1.68
C ARG A 6 -4.02 -0.12 1.26
N PHE A 7 -5.07 -0.83 1.62
CA PHE A 7 -5.31 -2.16 1.10
C PHE A 7 -6.81 -2.48 1.07
N LYS A 8 -7.20 -3.39 0.19
CA LYS A 8 -8.58 -3.80 0.00
C LYS A 8 -8.65 -5.29 -0.32
N ASN A 9 -9.78 -5.91 0.01
CA ASN A 9 -10.03 -7.31 -0.27
C ASN A 9 -8.90 -8.23 0.23
N TYR A 10 -8.62 -8.17 1.53
CA TYR A 10 -7.57 -8.95 2.19
C TYR A 10 -8.07 -9.55 3.51
N ARG A 11 -8.16 -10.89 3.56
CA ARG A 11 -8.55 -11.67 4.74
C ARG A 11 -9.86 -11.19 5.38
N SER A 12 -9.78 -10.45 6.47
CA SER A 12 -10.95 -9.94 7.23
C SER A 12 -11.44 -8.58 6.74
N PHE A 13 -10.77 -7.98 5.76
CA PHE A 13 -11.10 -6.67 5.21
C PHE A 13 -11.61 -6.84 3.79
N ARG A 14 -12.92 -6.65 3.60
CA ARG A 14 -13.53 -6.62 2.27
C ARG A 14 -13.23 -5.30 1.56
N ASP A 15 -13.58 -4.21 2.24
CA ASP A 15 -13.53 -2.86 1.70
C ASP A 15 -12.14 -2.23 1.91
N GLU A 16 -11.93 -1.07 1.29
CA GLU A 16 -10.68 -0.32 1.43
C GLU A 16 -10.44 0.05 2.90
N THR A 17 -9.21 -0.19 3.35
CA THR A 17 -8.74 0.18 4.67
C THR A 17 -7.47 1.01 4.53
N VAL A 18 -7.41 2.12 5.26
CA VAL A 18 -6.33 3.10 5.18
C VAL A 18 -5.66 3.23 6.54
N LEU A 19 -4.34 3.01 6.59
CA LEU A 19 -3.49 3.39 7.70
C LEU A 19 -2.74 4.66 7.31
N SER A 20 -3.20 5.82 7.80
CA SER A 20 -2.54 7.11 7.58
C SER A 20 -1.66 7.48 8.77
N MET A 21 -0.44 7.91 8.45
CA MET A 21 0.52 8.47 9.40
C MET A 21 0.49 10.00 9.41
N GLU A 22 -0.40 10.64 8.64
CA GLU A 22 -0.54 12.09 8.64
C GLU A 22 -1.12 12.58 9.97
N ALA A 23 -0.41 13.50 10.62
CA ALA A 23 -0.82 14.04 11.90
C ALA A 23 -1.96 15.06 11.70
N SER A 24 -3.09 14.84 12.37
CA SER A 24 -4.24 15.76 12.37
C SER A 24 -4.63 16.14 13.80
N GLY A 25 -4.99 17.40 14.02
CA GLY A 25 -5.61 17.85 15.29
C GLY A 25 -4.76 17.74 16.57
N ILE A 26 -3.46 17.42 16.48
CA ILE A 26 -2.62 17.20 17.65
C ILE A 26 -2.11 18.53 18.23
N ASN A 27 -2.59 18.86 19.44
CA ASN A 27 -2.12 20.04 20.19
C ASN A 27 -0.97 19.72 21.17
N SER A 28 -0.96 18.53 21.76
CA SER A 28 0.11 18.02 22.62
C SER A 28 1.26 17.46 21.79
N LEU A 29 2.50 17.41 22.31
CA LEU A 29 3.64 16.74 21.66
C LEU A 29 3.95 17.17 20.20
N LYS A 30 3.59 18.39 19.78
CA LYS A 30 3.89 18.92 18.44
C LYS A 30 5.38 18.84 18.06
N LYS A 31 6.27 18.91 19.06
CA LYS A 31 7.72 18.79 18.91
C LYS A 31 8.18 17.40 18.48
N SER A 32 7.38 16.37 18.71
CA SER A 32 7.68 14.97 18.35
C SER A 32 7.19 14.58 16.95
N LEU A 33 6.42 15.46 16.29
CA LEU A 33 5.94 15.22 14.93
C LEU A 33 7.09 15.33 13.94
N ILE A 34 7.07 14.47 12.93
CA ILE A 34 8.10 14.44 11.89
C ILE A 34 7.67 15.39 10.75
N PRO A 35 8.42 16.47 10.48
CA PRO A 35 8.07 17.40 9.40
C PRO A 35 8.31 16.74 8.04
N LEU A 36 7.27 16.63 7.22
CA LEU A 36 7.39 16.16 5.84
C LEU A 36 7.44 17.34 4.85
N SER A 37 6.68 18.41 5.14
CA SER A 37 6.66 19.67 4.40
C SER A 37 6.21 20.81 5.33
N SER A 38 6.07 22.02 4.80
CA SER A 38 5.55 23.17 5.55
C SER A 38 4.12 22.94 6.08
N LYS A 39 3.31 22.13 5.40
CA LYS A 39 1.90 21.88 5.74
C LYS A 39 1.67 20.49 6.34
N VAL A 40 2.45 19.49 5.93
CA VAL A 40 2.24 18.09 6.31
C VAL A 40 3.26 17.65 7.36
N LYS A 41 2.76 17.06 8.43
CA LYS A 41 3.55 16.43 9.50
C LYS A 41 3.10 15.00 9.68
N LEU A 42 4.02 14.12 10.07
CA LEU A 42 3.75 12.70 10.28
C LEU A 42 3.86 12.32 11.75
N LEU A 43 3.06 11.33 12.15
CA LEU A 43 3.17 10.64 13.43
C LEU A 43 4.43 9.77 13.44
N PRO A 44 5.25 9.81 14.51
CA PRO A 44 6.40 8.92 14.64
C PRO A 44 5.99 7.47 14.96
N SER A 45 4.79 7.28 15.50
CA SER A 45 4.24 5.97 15.87
C SER A 45 2.72 5.97 15.80
N CYS A 46 2.13 4.79 15.66
CA CYS A 46 0.68 4.58 15.77
C CYS A 46 0.41 3.29 16.55
N ALA A 47 -0.78 3.20 17.15
CA ALA A 47 -1.24 2.01 17.84
C ALA A 47 -2.61 1.61 17.30
N ILE A 48 -2.79 0.30 17.04
CA ILE A 48 -4.03 -0.26 16.49
C ILE A 48 -4.75 -1.03 17.60
N TYR A 49 -5.87 -0.47 18.08
CA TYR A 49 -6.72 -1.07 19.12
C TYR A 49 -8.00 -1.67 18.52
N GLY A 50 -8.61 -2.61 19.24
CA GLY A 50 -9.84 -3.26 18.80
C GLY A 50 -10.06 -4.63 19.46
N LYS A 51 -11.27 -5.17 19.32
CA LYS A 51 -11.67 -6.46 19.89
C LYS A 51 -10.86 -7.64 19.34
N ASN A 52 -10.89 -8.77 20.05
CA ASN A 52 -10.34 -10.04 19.55
C ASN A 52 -11.06 -10.42 18.25
N GLY A 53 -10.30 -10.90 17.25
CA GLY A 53 -10.83 -11.18 15.91
C GLY A 53 -11.09 -9.95 15.03
N GLY A 54 -10.96 -8.71 15.54
CA GLY A 54 -11.25 -7.48 14.80
C GLY A 54 -10.22 -7.08 13.72
N GLY A 55 -9.42 -8.02 13.20
CA GLY A 55 -8.56 -7.77 12.04
C GLY A 55 -7.23 -7.04 12.31
N LYS A 56 -6.91 -6.62 13.55
CA LYS A 56 -5.66 -5.89 13.88
C LYS A 56 -4.39 -6.52 13.31
N SER A 57 -4.18 -7.82 13.57
CA SER A 57 -3.03 -8.55 13.03
C SER A 57 -3.07 -8.67 11.51
N ASN A 58 -4.26 -8.63 10.89
CA ASN A 58 -4.38 -8.67 9.44
C ASN A 58 -3.97 -7.36 8.78
N VAL A 59 -4.08 -6.20 9.45
CA VAL A 59 -3.48 -4.93 8.97
C VAL A 59 -1.96 -5.08 8.85
N ILE A 60 -1.31 -5.55 9.92
CA ILE A 60 0.14 -5.78 9.94
C ILE A 60 0.56 -6.82 8.90
N ARG A 61 -0.22 -7.89 8.74
CA ARG A 61 0.06 -8.92 7.73
C ARG A 61 -0.15 -8.43 6.30
N ALA A 62 -1.11 -7.55 6.05
CA ALA A 62 -1.31 -6.92 4.75
C ALA A 62 -0.06 -6.11 4.38
N PHE A 63 0.39 -5.24 5.29
CA PHE A 63 1.60 -4.43 5.11
C PHE A 63 2.83 -5.31 4.88
N TRP A 64 3.05 -6.30 5.77
CA TRP A 64 4.20 -7.21 5.67
C TRP A 64 4.19 -7.99 4.35
N LEU A 65 3.04 -8.55 3.95
CA LEU A 65 2.91 -9.31 2.72
C LEU A 65 3.26 -8.44 1.51
N ALA A 66 2.71 -7.24 1.43
CA ALA A 66 2.94 -6.34 0.31
C ALA A 66 4.42 -5.95 0.21
N VAL A 67 5.07 -5.61 1.33
CA VAL A 67 6.52 -5.33 1.35
C VAL A 67 7.34 -6.55 0.95
N GLN A 68 7.02 -7.74 1.46
CA GLN A 68 7.72 -8.97 1.08
C GLN A 68 7.54 -9.30 -0.39
N PHE A 69 6.34 -9.07 -0.94
CA PHE A 69 6.05 -9.30 -2.35
C PHE A 69 6.91 -8.40 -3.24
N ILE A 70 6.96 -7.10 -2.95
CA ILE A 70 7.81 -6.13 -3.66
C ILE A 70 9.28 -6.55 -3.58
N ARG A 71 9.78 -6.89 -2.38
CA ARG A 71 11.19 -7.26 -2.17
C ARG A 71 11.60 -8.56 -2.86
N ASN A 72 10.66 -9.48 -3.05
CA ASN A 72 10.91 -10.80 -3.65
C ASN A 72 10.31 -10.89 -5.07
N ALA A 73 10.06 -9.76 -5.73
CA ALA A 73 9.45 -9.72 -7.06
C ALA A 73 10.19 -10.61 -8.08
N GLN A 74 11.53 -10.59 -8.08
CA GLN A 74 12.35 -11.44 -8.97
C GLN A 74 12.18 -12.95 -8.73
N ARG A 75 11.92 -13.37 -7.47
CA ARG A 75 11.70 -14.79 -7.13
C ARG A 75 10.28 -15.26 -7.42
N THR A 76 9.33 -14.33 -7.52
CA THR A 76 7.92 -14.60 -7.81
C THR A 76 7.61 -14.54 -9.31
N GLN A 77 8.60 -14.24 -10.16
CA GLN A 77 8.49 -14.24 -11.62
C GLN A 77 8.69 -15.63 -12.27
N HIS A 78 8.92 -16.69 -11.50
CA HIS A 78 8.84 -18.03 -12.06
C HIS A 78 7.39 -18.34 -12.46
N ASP A 79 7.21 -18.89 -13.67
CA ASP A 79 5.96 -19.00 -14.43
C ASP A 79 4.78 -19.74 -13.74
N ARG A 80 4.93 -20.17 -12.48
CA ARG A 80 3.93 -20.90 -11.67
C ARG A 80 3.96 -20.55 -10.18
N ALA A 81 4.68 -19.51 -9.77
CA ALA A 81 4.77 -19.14 -8.36
C ALA A 81 3.44 -18.55 -7.88
N ILE A 82 2.83 -19.18 -6.88
CA ILE A 82 1.58 -18.69 -6.28
C ILE A 82 1.86 -17.37 -5.58
N ILE A 83 1.11 -16.32 -5.94
CA ILE A 83 1.14 -15.06 -5.23
C ILE A 83 0.43 -15.27 -3.88
N PRO A 84 1.09 -15.01 -2.74
CA PRO A 84 0.57 -15.34 -1.41
C PRO A 84 -0.54 -14.39 -0.89
N VAL A 85 -1.29 -13.75 -1.79
CA VAL A 85 -2.48 -12.97 -1.43
C VAL A 85 -3.62 -13.89 -0.97
N ARG A 86 -4.41 -13.40 -0.03
CA ARG A 86 -5.59 -14.09 0.50
C ARG A 86 -6.76 -13.11 0.50
N PRO A 87 -7.66 -13.18 -0.49
CA PRO A 87 -8.77 -12.25 -0.56
C PRO A 87 -9.76 -12.43 0.59
N PHE A 88 -10.68 -11.49 0.73
CA PHE A 88 -11.83 -11.66 1.62
C PHE A 88 -12.70 -12.82 1.13
N SER A 89 -13.20 -13.65 2.05
CA SER A 89 -13.88 -14.90 1.69
C SER A 89 -15.19 -15.15 2.46
N LEU A 90 -15.75 -14.13 3.13
CA LEU A 90 -17.03 -14.24 3.84
C LEU A 90 -18.22 -13.77 2.98
N ASN A 91 -18.06 -13.78 1.66
CA ASN A 91 -19.12 -13.58 0.68
C ASN A 91 -18.77 -14.33 -0.64
N ASP A 92 -19.72 -14.38 -1.56
CA ASP A 92 -19.59 -15.22 -2.77
C ASP A 92 -18.75 -14.58 -3.89
N TYR A 93 -18.55 -13.25 -3.84
CA TYR A 93 -17.96 -12.48 -4.92
C TYR A 93 -16.51 -12.04 -4.66
N SER A 94 -16.16 -11.62 -3.44
CA SER A 94 -14.84 -10.98 -3.17
C SER A 94 -13.65 -11.91 -3.36
N LYS A 95 -13.84 -13.23 -3.29
CA LYS A 95 -12.78 -14.21 -3.58
C LYS A 95 -12.28 -14.15 -5.04
N ASN A 96 -13.12 -13.63 -5.95
CA ASN A 96 -12.83 -13.51 -7.38
C ASN A 96 -12.23 -12.14 -7.71
N ASP A 97 -12.37 -11.16 -6.82
CA ASP A 97 -11.79 -9.84 -6.97
C ASP A 97 -10.29 -9.87 -6.58
N PRO A 98 -9.44 -9.06 -7.24
CA PRO A 98 -8.05 -8.91 -6.82
C PRO A 98 -7.93 -8.35 -5.40
N THR A 99 -6.83 -8.68 -4.72
CA THR A 99 -6.38 -7.93 -3.54
C THR A 99 -5.60 -6.71 -4.01
N GLU A 100 -5.85 -5.56 -3.39
CA GLU A 100 -5.24 -4.28 -3.75
C GLU A 100 -4.33 -3.77 -2.63
N PHE A 101 -3.18 -3.20 -2.98
CA PHE A 101 -2.26 -2.54 -2.06
C PHE A 101 -1.76 -1.24 -2.66
N GLU A 102 -1.69 -0.18 -1.85
CA GLU A 102 -1.06 1.09 -2.21
C GLU A 102 -0.22 1.62 -1.05
N PHE A 103 0.95 2.16 -1.38
CA PHE A 103 1.83 2.89 -0.48
C PHE A 103 1.99 4.32 -0.96
N VAL A 104 1.69 5.27 -0.08
CA VAL A 104 2.11 6.66 -0.23
C VAL A 104 3.29 6.88 0.70
N TYR A 105 4.43 7.28 0.15
CA TYR A 105 5.64 7.47 0.93
C TYR A 105 6.48 8.62 0.39
N SER A 106 7.39 9.13 1.23
CA SER A 106 8.40 10.10 0.82
C SER A 106 9.79 9.48 0.87
N SER A 107 10.60 9.75 -0.14
CA SER A 107 12.01 9.38 -0.20
C SER A 107 12.79 10.56 -0.78
N ASN A 108 13.86 10.99 -0.09
CA ASN A 108 14.70 12.12 -0.49
C ASN A 108 13.90 13.39 -0.84
N GLY A 109 12.83 13.68 -0.07
CA GLY A 109 11.96 14.84 -0.29
C GLY A 109 10.92 14.68 -1.41
N ILE A 110 10.96 13.60 -2.18
CA ILE A 110 10.02 13.31 -3.26
C ILE A 110 8.92 12.39 -2.73
N ARG A 111 7.67 12.74 -3.01
CA ARG A 111 6.51 11.88 -2.70
C ARG A 111 6.28 10.87 -3.82
N TYR A 112 5.96 9.63 -3.45
CA TYR A 112 5.68 8.52 -4.34
C TYR A 112 4.33 7.88 -4.00
N TRP A 113 3.67 7.35 -5.02
CA TRP A 113 2.50 6.48 -4.90
C TRP A 113 2.82 5.20 -5.67
N TYR A 114 2.97 4.11 -4.96
CA TYR A 114 3.20 2.81 -5.55
C TYR A 114 2.04 1.90 -5.18
N GLY A 115 1.41 1.28 -6.18
CA GLY A 115 0.30 0.38 -5.94
C GLY A 115 0.28 -0.79 -6.90
N PHE A 116 -0.30 -1.90 -6.45
CA PHE A 116 -0.50 -3.08 -7.28
C PHE A 116 -1.75 -3.84 -6.86
N THR A 117 -2.33 -4.56 -7.81
CA THR A 117 -3.46 -5.47 -7.61
C THR A 117 -3.05 -6.86 -8.07
N ALA A 118 -3.43 -7.88 -7.30
CA ALA A 118 -3.05 -9.26 -7.61
C ALA A 118 -4.12 -10.26 -7.21
N THR A 119 -4.24 -11.31 -8.02
CA THR A 119 -4.87 -12.58 -7.62
C THR A 119 -3.80 -13.52 -7.11
N ARG A 120 -4.17 -14.77 -6.77
CA ARG A 120 -3.20 -15.81 -6.43
C ARG A 120 -2.36 -16.27 -7.63
N GLU A 121 -2.77 -15.94 -8.84
CA GLU A 121 -2.15 -16.39 -10.09
C GLU A 121 -1.30 -15.30 -10.74
N LYS A 122 -1.75 -14.04 -10.72
CA LYS A 122 -1.09 -12.96 -11.46
C LYS A 122 -1.23 -11.60 -10.79
N ILE A 123 -0.29 -10.73 -11.11
CA ILE A 123 -0.43 -9.28 -10.93
C ILE A 123 -1.34 -8.79 -12.05
N PHE A 124 -2.42 -8.09 -11.70
CA PHE A 124 -3.39 -7.57 -12.67
C PHE A 124 -3.03 -6.14 -13.08
N SER A 125 -2.68 -5.29 -12.12
CA SER A 125 -2.17 -3.94 -12.37
C SER A 125 -1.07 -3.56 -11.40
N GLU A 126 -0.18 -2.68 -11.82
CA GLU A 126 0.88 -2.09 -10.98
C GLU A 126 1.19 -0.69 -11.51
N TYR A 127 1.53 0.24 -10.62
CA TYR A 127 1.89 1.59 -11.04
C TYR A 127 2.85 2.23 -10.04
N LEU A 128 3.59 3.21 -10.54
CA LEU A 128 4.39 4.10 -9.73
C LEU A 128 4.20 5.54 -10.22
N TYR A 129 3.83 6.42 -9.30
CA TYR A 129 3.84 7.86 -9.50
C TYR A 129 4.86 8.51 -8.57
N HIS A 130 5.32 9.70 -8.96
CA HIS A 130 6.15 10.56 -8.13
C HIS A 130 5.75 12.02 -8.25
N ALA A 131 6.18 12.87 -7.30
CA ALA A 131 5.92 14.30 -7.33
C ALA A 131 7.16 15.12 -6.93
N PRO A 132 8.18 15.21 -7.81
CA PRO A 132 9.45 15.87 -7.48
C PRO A 132 9.31 17.39 -7.39
N LYS A 133 8.39 17.96 -8.16
CA LYS A 133 8.04 19.39 -8.16
C LYS A 133 6.67 19.65 -7.51
N GLY A 134 6.18 18.71 -6.70
CA GLY A 134 4.86 18.76 -6.06
C GLY A 134 3.68 18.33 -6.95
N GLN A 135 3.86 18.23 -8.27
CA GLN A 135 2.86 17.69 -9.20
C GLN A 135 3.04 16.19 -9.37
N LYS A 136 1.94 15.42 -9.22
CA LYS A 136 1.92 13.97 -9.43
C LYS A 136 2.12 13.65 -10.91
N ALA A 137 3.17 12.91 -11.23
CA ALA A 137 3.51 12.40 -12.55
C ALA A 137 3.62 10.87 -12.52
N LEU A 138 3.20 10.21 -13.58
CA LEU A 138 3.39 8.77 -13.76
C LEU A 138 4.86 8.50 -14.06
N ILE A 139 5.42 7.43 -13.49
CA ILE A 139 6.73 6.87 -13.90
C ILE A 139 6.47 5.66 -14.81
N PHE A 140 5.63 4.76 -14.33
CA PHE A 140 5.19 3.61 -15.11
C PHE A 140 3.82 3.14 -14.66
N ASP A 141 3.10 2.52 -15.58
CA ASP A 141 1.99 1.64 -15.29
C ASP A 141 2.19 0.29 -15.97
N ARG A 142 1.52 -0.71 -15.43
CA ARG A 142 1.56 -2.07 -15.91
C ARG A 142 0.17 -2.66 -15.86
N LYS A 143 -0.24 -3.30 -16.94
CA LYS A 143 -1.43 -4.16 -17.03
C LYS A 143 -0.99 -5.57 -17.40
N GLU A 144 -1.16 -6.50 -16.47
CA GLU A 144 -0.65 -7.86 -16.56
C GLU A 144 0.87 -7.91 -16.86
N GLN A 145 1.31 -8.28 -18.06
CA GLN A 145 2.73 -8.27 -18.45
C GLN A 145 3.11 -7.12 -19.38
N ASN A 146 2.16 -6.22 -19.67
CA ASN A 146 2.39 -5.06 -20.52
C ASN A 146 2.79 -3.87 -19.65
N PHE A 147 3.99 -3.33 -19.89
CA PHE A 147 4.50 -2.15 -19.20
C PHE A 147 4.40 -0.94 -20.12
N SER A 148 4.06 0.20 -19.53
CA SER A 148 4.08 1.51 -20.17
C SER A 148 4.89 2.44 -19.28
N PHE A 149 5.89 3.08 -19.86
CA PHE A 149 6.74 4.05 -19.20
C PHE A 149 6.48 5.40 -19.84
N THR A 150 6.42 6.45 -19.04
CA THR A 150 6.48 7.81 -19.58
C THR A 150 7.90 8.02 -20.11
N GLU A 151 8.02 8.24 -21.42
CA GLU A 151 9.25 8.72 -22.03
C GLU A 151 9.54 10.13 -21.50
N ASP A 152 10.80 10.39 -21.13
CA ASP A 152 11.28 11.72 -20.74
C ASP A 152 11.27 12.71 -21.92
#